data_AF-A0A6P8XSR7-F1
#
_entry.id   AF-A0A6P8XSR7-F1
#
_cell.length_a   1.000
_cell.length_b   1.000
_cell.length_c   1.000
_cell.angle_alpha   90.00
_cell.angle_beta   90.00
_cell.angle_gamma   90.00
#
_symmetry.space_group_name_H-M   'P 1'
#
loop_
_entity.id
_entity.type
_entity.pdbx_description
1 polymer ?
#
loop_
_entity_poly.entity_id
_entity_poly.type
_entity_poly.pdbx_seq_one_letter_code
_entity_poly.pdbx_strand_id
1 'polypeptide(L)'
;MFKAIFKAIFGFVQFAANRIRAWIPQVAASLILFGYLEDALQAMLQLRMHAHHMAMLMNGWETIGVIYMLLDIAIILTGTVLIGCSCNCNDGSGNGVAMLWLQRTLRTLAFSIWDYELLLHYCVDVGCLLLLLLAMRQSQRQATAGVCWQHDRQQQRSLQRLLSVARIGMCCVCLLWIVEPHQIINKPFAVACFILMLLGIRCKLLASLMIAPLLWQANGSLIWGWNDLTISLQFISSMLSKVAGLLLLTRLGGGKWSLDALINRTTKSPLNTGV
;
A
#
# COMPACT_ATOMS: atom_id res chain seq x y z
N MET A 1 -39.68 -13.74 -15.80
CA MET A 1 -38.46 -13.62 -16.63
C MET A 1 -37.43 -12.63 -16.07
N PHE A 2 -37.78 -11.36 -15.81
CA PHE A 2 -36.85 -10.30 -15.38
C PHE A 2 -36.05 -10.62 -14.09
N LYS A 3 -36.69 -11.23 -13.06
CA LYS A 3 -36.01 -11.66 -11.83
C LYS A 3 -34.91 -12.73 -12.05
N ALA A 4 -35.08 -13.60 -13.04
CA ALA A 4 -34.12 -14.66 -13.35
C ALA A 4 -32.87 -14.10 -14.05
N ILE A 5 -33.08 -13.14 -14.97
CA ILE A 5 -31.99 -12.43 -15.65
C ILE A 5 -31.20 -11.58 -14.66
N PHE A 6 -31.87 -10.85 -13.76
CA PHE A 6 -31.19 -10.07 -12.72
C PHE A 6 -30.37 -10.94 -11.77
N LYS A 7 -30.89 -12.10 -11.37
CA LYS A 7 -30.17 -13.06 -10.52
C LYS A 7 -28.96 -13.68 -11.25
N ALA A 8 -29.07 -13.94 -12.55
CA ALA A 8 -27.97 -14.45 -13.37
C ALA A 8 -26.86 -13.40 -13.57
N ILE A 9 -27.23 -12.14 -13.85
CA ILE A 9 -26.28 -11.02 -13.96
C ILE A 9 -25.59 -10.79 -12.61
N PHE A 10 -26.34 -10.76 -11.50
CA PHE A 10 -25.76 -10.58 -10.17
C PHE A 10 -24.85 -11.76 -9.79
N GLY A 11 -25.22 -12.99 -10.16
CA GLY A 11 -24.38 -14.18 -9.99
C GLY A 11 -23.09 -14.12 -10.80
N PHE A 12 -23.15 -13.66 -12.05
CA PHE A 12 -21.96 -13.45 -12.90
C PHE A 12 -21.07 -12.33 -12.37
N VAL A 13 -21.65 -11.23 -11.90
CA VAL A 13 -20.92 -10.11 -11.27
C VAL A 13 -20.25 -10.57 -9.98
N GLN A 14 -20.92 -11.36 -9.14
CA GLN A 14 -20.31 -11.96 -7.95
C GLN A 14 -19.21 -12.97 -8.30
N PHE A 15 -19.40 -13.77 -9.34
CA PHE A 15 -18.39 -14.71 -9.81
C PHE A 15 -17.14 -13.99 -10.35
N ALA A 16 -17.34 -12.98 -11.19
CA ALA A 16 -16.28 -12.12 -11.70
C ALA A 16 -15.57 -11.38 -10.56
N ALA A 17 -16.32 -10.81 -9.61
CA ALA A 17 -15.75 -10.16 -8.43
C ALA A 17 -14.94 -11.13 -7.56
N ASN A 18 -15.42 -12.36 -7.36
CA ASN A 18 -14.69 -13.38 -6.60
C ASN A 18 -13.42 -13.82 -7.31
N ARG A 19 -13.46 -13.96 -8.64
CA ARG A 19 -12.29 -14.30 -9.45
C ARG A 19 -11.28 -13.17 -9.42
N ILE A 20 -11.68 -11.92 -9.67
CA ILE A 20 -10.82 -10.74 -9.54
C ILE A 20 -10.19 -10.69 -8.14
N ARG A 21 -10.98 -10.95 -7.09
CA ARG A 21 -10.52 -10.93 -5.69
C ARG A 21 -9.43 -11.94 -5.36
N ALA A 22 -9.38 -13.07 -6.07
CA ALA A 22 -8.29 -14.05 -5.93
C ALA A 22 -6.98 -13.55 -6.55
N TRP A 23 -7.06 -12.71 -7.59
CA TRP A 23 -5.91 -12.19 -8.33
C TRP A 23 -5.39 -10.86 -7.77
N ILE A 24 -6.23 -10.10 -7.04
CA ILE A 24 -5.84 -8.85 -6.36
C ILE A 24 -4.48 -8.93 -5.65
N PRO A 25 -4.17 -9.92 -4.78
CA PRO A 25 -2.90 -9.94 -4.07
C PRO A 25 -1.69 -10.12 -5.00
N GLN A 26 -1.83 -10.90 -6.08
CA GLN A 26 -0.76 -11.11 -7.06
C GLN A 26 -0.53 -9.85 -7.90
N VAL A 27 -1.61 -9.26 -8.41
CA VAL A 27 -1.56 -8.02 -9.20
C VAL A 27 -1.05 -6.85 -8.35
N ALA A 28 -1.51 -6.72 -7.11
CA ALA A 28 -1.03 -5.67 -6.22
C ALA A 28 0.46 -5.86 -5.88
N ALA A 29 0.92 -7.09 -5.66
CA ALA A 29 2.33 -7.38 -5.45
C ALA A 29 3.17 -6.96 -6.67
N SER A 30 2.76 -7.33 -7.88
CA SER A 30 3.47 -6.96 -9.10
C SER A 30 3.50 -5.45 -9.35
N LEU A 31 2.41 -4.73 -9.06
CA LEU A 31 2.36 -3.27 -9.21
C LEU A 31 3.27 -2.56 -8.21
N ILE A 32 3.29 -3.02 -6.96
CA ILE A 32 4.20 -2.48 -5.93
C ILE A 32 5.65 -2.76 -6.34
N LEU A 33 5.97 -3.99 -6.78
CA LEU A 33 7.30 -4.36 -7.26
C LEU A 33 7.75 -3.51 -8.45
N PHE A 34 6.86 -3.26 -9.40
CA PHE A 34 7.15 -2.43 -10.56
C PHE A 34 7.51 -1.01 -10.14
N GLY A 35 6.78 -0.42 -9.17
CA GLY A 35 7.12 0.88 -8.60
C GLY A 35 8.52 0.91 -7.97
N TYR A 36 8.89 -0.10 -7.18
CA TYR A 36 10.23 -0.16 -6.58
C TYR A 36 11.35 -0.39 -7.60
N LEU A 37 11.09 -1.21 -8.63
CA LEU A 37 12.06 -1.45 -9.69
C LEU A 37 12.33 -0.16 -10.48
N GLU A 38 11.28 0.59 -10.75
CA GLU A 38 11.35 1.83 -11.51
C GLU A 38 11.99 2.96 -10.69
N ASP A 39 11.68 3.08 -9.39
CA ASP A 39 12.41 3.94 -8.44
C ASP A 39 13.91 3.63 -8.42
N ALA A 40 14.30 2.34 -8.41
CA ALA A 40 15.70 1.93 -8.42
C ALA A 40 16.39 2.28 -9.76
N LEU A 41 15.71 2.05 -10.88
CA LEU A 41 16.23 2.34 -12.21
C LEU A 41 16.43 3.84 -12.40
N GLN A 42 15.50 4.67 -11.92
CA GLN A 42 15.66 6.11 -11.97
C GLN A 42 16.76 6.61 -11.04
N ALA A 43 16.88 6.05 -9.83
CA ALA A 43 17.98 6.36 -8.93
C ALA A 43 19.35 6.01 -9.55
N MET A 44 19.44 4.98 -10.40
CA MET A 44 20.64 4.70 -11.19
C MET A 44 20.89 5.74 -12.28
N LEU A 45 19.87 6.08 -13.06
CA LEU A 45 20.00 7.04 -14.17
C LEU A 45 20.35 8.45 -13.67
N GLN A 46 19.80 8.85 -12.52
CA GLN A 46 19.98 10.17 -11.92
C GLN A 46 20.86 10.12 -10.66
N LEU A 47 21.78 9.14 -10.59
CA LEU A 47 22.61 8.90 -9.41
C LEU A 47 23.31 10.16 -8.91
N ARG A 48 23.89 10.94 -9.82
CA ARG A 48 24.61 12.18 -9.48
C ARG A 48 23.70 13.22 -8.82
N MET A 49 22.49 13.42 -9.33
CA MET A 49 21.54 14.40 -8.80
C MET A 49 21.01 13.97 -7.43
N HIS A 50 20.64 12.69 -7.29
CA HIS A 50 20.14 12.16 -6.03
C HIS A 50 21.24 12.09 -4.96
N ALA A 51 22.47 11.73 -5.33
CA ALA A 51 23.60 11.71 -4.41
C ALA A 51 23.96 13.10 -3.90
N HIS A 52 23.95 14.11 -4.77
CA HIS A 52 24.18 15.50 -4.37
C HIS A 52 23.08 16.02 -3.44
N HIS A 53 21.82 15.69 -3.72
CA HIS A 53 20.70 16.03 -2.83
C HIS A 53 20.84 15.36 -1.45
N MET A 54 21.23 14.10 -1.39
CA MET A 54 21.51 13.39 -0.14
C MET A 54 22.72 13.93 0.61
N ALA A 55 23.77 14.34 -0.09
CA ALA A 55 24.93 14.97 0.53
C ALA A 55 24.56 16.29 1.20
N MET A 56 23.74 17.12 0.54
CA MET A 56 23.21 18.35 1.13
C MET A 56 22.36 18.06 2.38
N LEU A 57 21.47 17.06 2.32
CA LEU A 57 20.59 16.71 3.45
C LEU A 57 21.36 16.16 4.66
N MET A 58 22.44 15.41 4.42
CA MET A 58 23.32 14.89 5.47
C MET A 58 24.37 15.91 5.93
N ASN A 59 24.39 17.11 5.34
CA ASN A 59 25.44 18.12 5.53
C ASN A 59 26.85 17.52 5.42
N GLY A 60 27.02 16.58 4.49
CA GLY A 60 28.19 15.72 4.34
C GLY A 60 28.90 15.93 3.01
N TRP A 61 29.99 15.20 2.82
CA TRP A 61 30.77 15.24 1.59
C TRP A 61 30.01 14.48 0.48
N GLU A 62 30.12 14.94 -0.77
CA GLU A 62 29.39 14.35 -1.90
C GLU A 62 29.64 12.84 -2.07
N THR A 63 30.84 12.38 -1.71
CA THR A 63 31.24 10.96 -1.75
C THR A 63 30.41 10.09 -0.82
N ILE A 64 30.04 10.59 0.36
CA ILE A 64 29.19 9.88 1.32
C ILE A 64 27.78 9.71 0.75
N GLY A 65 27.26 10.75 0.08
CA GLY A 65 25.97 10.70 -0.60
C GLY A 65 25.93 9.63 -1.71
N VAL A 66 27.00 9.52 -2.51
CA VAL A 66 27.09 8.49 -3.56
C VAL A 66 27.12 7.08 -2.96
N ILE A 67 27.94 6.84 -1.93
CA ILE A 67 28.01 5.53 -1.27
C ILE A 67 26.67 5.13 -0.67
N TYR A 68 25.99 6.07 -0.01
CA TYR A 68 24.65 5.84 0.55
C TYR A 68 23.64 5.47 -0.54
N MET A 69 23.62 6.21 -1.64
CA MET A 69 22.70 5.93 -2.76
C MET A 69 22.97 4.58 -3.42
N LEU A 70 24.24 4.18 -3.58
CA LEU A 70 24.58 2.87 -4.13
C LEU A 70 24.11 1.73 -3.21
N LEU A 71 24.30 1.87 -1.90
CA LEU A 71 23.83 0.90 -0.92
C LEU A 71 22.29 0.84 -0.89
N ASP A 72 21.63 1.98 -0.99
CA ASP A 72 20.17 2.06 -1.04
C ASP A 72 19.61 1.38 -2.31
N ILE A 73 20.19 1.65 -3.48
CA ILE A 73 19.82 0.97 -4.74
C ILE A 73 20.04 -0.55 -4.63
N ALA A 74 21.18 -0.98 -4.07
CA ALA A 74 21.47 -2.40 -3.87
C ALA A 74 20.43 -3.07 -2.96
N ILE A 75 19.99 -2.40 -1.90
CA ILE A 75 18.94 -2.90 -1.00
C ILE A 75 17.59 -3.00 -1.74
N ILE A 76 17.20 -1.97 -2.51
CA ILE A 76 15.94 -2.00 -3.26
C ILE A 76 15.93 -3.14 -4.28
N LEU A 77 17.01 -3.29 -5.05
CA LEU A 77 17.14 -4.38 -6.02
C LEU A 77 17.11 -5.75 -5.35
N THR A 78 17.89 -5.93 -4.28
CA THR A 78 17.92 -7.20 -3.56
C THR A 78 16.54 -7.53 -2.99
N GLY A 79 15.86 -6.55 -2.38
CA GLY A 79 14.52 -6.71 -1.84
C GLY A 79 13.47 -7.03 -2.91
N THR A 80 13.48 -6.33 -4.04
CA THR A 80 12.55 -6.55 -5.16
C THR A 80 12.76 -7.92 -5.81
N VAL A 81 14.01 -8.31 -6.07
CA VAL A 81 14.36 -9.64 -6.57
C VAL A 81 13.92 -10.71 -5.59
N LEU A 82 14.16 -10.54 -4.29
CA LEU A 82 13.79 -11.53 -3.28
C LEU A 82 12.27 -11.74 -3.21
N ILE A 83 11.49 -10.66 -3.31
CA ILE A 83 10.02 -10.76 -3.36
C ILE A 83 9.58 -11.41 -4.68
N GLY A 84 10.15 -11.01 -5.81
CA GLY A 84 9.84 -11.58 -7.13
C GLY A 84 10.12 -13.08 -7.20
N CYS A 85 11.30 -13.53 -6.76
CA CYS A 85 11.64 -14.94 -6.66
C CYS A 85 10.75 -15.68 -5.66
N SER A 86 10.38 -15.04 -4.56
CA SER A 86 9.52 -15.67 -3.54
C SER A 86 8.06 -15.81 -3.95
N CYS A 87 7.56 -14.96 -4.85
CA CYS A 87 6.26 -15.19 -5.50
C CYS A 87 6.22 -16.51 -6.27
N ASN A 88 7.38 -17.00 -6.73
CA ASN A 88 7.50 -18.27 -7.43
C ASN A 88 7.83 -19.45 -6.49
N CYS A 89 8.62 -19.22 -5.44
CA CYS A 89 9.18 -20.29 -4.60
C CYS A 89 8.57 -20.43 -3.18
N ASN A 90 7.53 -19.68 -2.82
CA ASN A 90 6.68 -19.78 -1.61
C ASN A 90 7.36 -19.63 -0.21
N ASP A 91 8.67 -19.83 -0.08
CA ASP A 91 9.35 -19.97 1.23
C ASP A 91 10.11 -18.71 1.71
N GLY A 92 10.41 -17.74 0.84
CA GLY A 92 11.29 -16.59 1.18
C GLY A 92 10.62 -15.21 1.32
N SER A 93 9.32 -15.09 1.04
CA SER A 93 8.69 -13.79 0.73
C SER A 93 8.67 -12.78 1.87
N GLY A 94 8.72 -13.25 3.12
CA GLY A 94 8.67 -12.39 4.29
C GLY A 94 9.92 -11.52 4.49
N ASN A 95 11.10 -12.03 4.11
CA ASN A 95 12.36 -11.33 4.38
C ASN A 95 12.58 -10.15 3.43
N GLY A 96 12.20 -10.28 2.15
CA GLY A 96 12.37 -9.22 1.16
C GLY A 96 11.51 -8.00 1.49
N VAL A 97 10.26 -8.22 1.88
CA VAL A 97 9.36 -7.13 2.29
C VAL A 97 9.83 -6.47 3.59
N ALA A 98 10.37 -7.24 4.54
CA ALA A 98 10.92 -6.70 5.78
C ALA A 98 12.17 -5.83 5.53
N MET A 99 13.02 -6.24 4.59
CA MET A 99 14.22 -5.48 4.20
C MET A 99 13.85 -4.15 3.53
N LEU A 100 12.90 -4.15 2.58
CA LEU A 100 12.39 -2.92 1.97
C LEU A 100 11.71 -2.02 2.99
N TRP A 101 10.96 -2.60 3.93
CA TRP A 101 10.33 -1.85 5.01
C TRP A 101 11.36 -1.17 5.92
N LEU A 102 12.41 -1.89 6.33
CA LEU A 102 13.51 -1.33 7.13
C LEU A 102 14.22 -0.19 6.38
N GLN A 103 14.51 -0.38 5.10
CA GLN A 103 15.14 0.64 4.28
C GLN A 103 14.26 1.90 4.17
N ARG A 104 12.97 1.73 3.88
CA ARG A 104 12.06 2.86 3.72
C ARG A 104 11.84 3.59 5.04
N THR A 105 11.72 2.88 6.16
CA THR A 105 11.62 3.50 7.49
C THR A 105 12.90 4.26 7.86
N LEU A 106 14.08 3.75 7.50
CA LEU A 106 15.34 4.48 7.69
C LEU A 106 15.36 5.78 6.89
N ARG A 107 14.93 5.76 5.61
CA ARG A 107 14.74 6.97 4.81
C ARG A 107 13.73 7.91 5.45
N THR A 108 12.57 7.41 5.90
CA THR A 108 11.54 8.22 6.56
C THR A 108 12.12 8.97 7.76
N LEU A 109 12.88 8.28 8.62
CA LEU A 109 13.51 8.89 9.79
C LEU A 109 14.58 9.93 9.41
N ALA A 110 15.37 9.66 8.38
CA ALA A 110 16.40 10.58 7.90
C ALA A 110 15.79 11.86 7.28
N PHE A 111 14.67 11.73 6.56
CA PHE A 111 14.07 12.84 5.79
C PHE A 111 12.90 13.54 6.48
N SER A 112 12.40 13.01 7.59
CA SER A 112 11.24 13.57 8.31
C SER A 112 11.41 15.03 8.76
N ILE A 113 12.63 15.55 8.78
CA ILE A 113 12.94 16.90 9.27
C ILE A 113 12.84 17.95 8.16
N TRP A 114 12.95 17.55 6.90
CA TRP A 114 13.23 18.47 5.80
C TRP A 114 12.05 18.74 4.86
N ASP A 115 11.22 17.73 4.57
CA ASP A 115 10.13 17.86 3.59
C ASP A 115 8.91 17.02 4.01
N TYR A 116 7.78 17.71 4.25
CA TYR A 116 6.53 17.10 4.67
C TYR A 116 5.84 16.32 3.54
N GLU A 117 5.94 16.76 2.28
CA GLU A 117 5.33 16.07 1.15
C GLU A 117 6.04 14.75 0.90
N LEU A 118 7.37 14.78 0.86
CA LEU A 118 8.21 13.59 0.72
C LEU A 118 7.98 12.59 1.87
N LEU A 119 7.84 13.10 3.10
CA LEU A 119 7.51 12.28 4.27
C LEU A 119 6.17 11.55 4.09
N LEU A 120 5.14 12.24 3.58
CA LEU A 120 3.84 11.64 3.33
C LEU A 120 3.91 10.57 2.24
N HIS A 121 4.66 10.80 1.15
CA HIS A 121 4.91 9.78 0.12
C HIS A 121 5.57 8.53 0.72
N TYR A 122 6.61 8.69 1.54
CA TYR A 122 7.26 7.57 2.22
C TYR A 122 6.33 6.83 3.19
N CYS A 123 5.47 7.55 3.92
CA CYS A 123 4.46 6.93 4.79
C CYS A 123 3.48 6.05 3.99
N VAL A 124 3.06 6.50 2.81
CA VAL A 124 2.18 5.72 1.91
C VAL A 124 2.88 4.46 1.42
N ASP A 125 4.14 4.57 0.99
CA ASP A 125 4.92 3.42 0.50
C ASP A 125 5.14 2.36 1.59
N VAL A 126 5.46 2.82 2.81
CA VAL A 126 5.56 1.96 4.00
C VAL A 126 4.21 1.28 4.28
N GLY A 127 3.09 2.02 4.15
CA GLY A 127 1.74 1.48 4.25
C GLY A 127 1.46 0.38 3.22
N CYS A 128 1.84 0.60 1.96
CA CYS A 128 1.70 -0.37 0.88
C CYS A 128 2.51 -1.65 1.15
N LEU A 129 3.77 -1.52 1.58
CA LEU A 129 4.62 -2.66 1.94
C LEU A 129 4.06 -3.45 3.13
N LEU A 130 3.55 -2.78 4.16
CA LEU A 130 2.95 -3.45 5.32
C LEU A 130 1.68 -4.22 4.93
N LEU A 131 0.85 -3.66 4.04
CA LEU A 131 -0.31 -4.37 3.48
C LEU A 131 0.10 -5.57 2.63
N LEU A 132 1.18 -5.44 1.86
CA LEU A 132 1.73 -6.54 1.07
C LEU A 132 2.25 -7.67 1.98
N LEU A 133 3.04 -7.33 3.00
CA LEU A 133 3.52 -8.28 4.01
C LEU A 133 2.36 -9.02 4.67
N LEU A 134 1.30 -8.28 5.03
CA LEU A 134 0.10 -8.83 5.63
C LEU A 134 -0.62 -9.80 4.69
N ALA A 135 -0.77 -9.43 3.41
CA ALA A 135 -1.39 -10.28 2.41
C ALA A 135 -0.62 -11.59 2.19
N MET A 136 0.72 -11.52 2.15
CA MET A 136 1.58 -12.70 2.02
C MET A 136 1.50 -13.60 3.25
N ARG A 137 1.58 -13.03 4.46
CA ARG A 137 1.45 -13.79 5.72
C ARG A 137 0.07 -14.44 5.88
N GLN A 138 -1.00 -13.80 5.42
CA GLN A 138 -2.33 -14.39 5.42
C GLN A 138 -2.44 -15.56 4.43
N SER A 139 -1.84 -15.44 3.24
CA SER A 139 -1.82 -16.52 2.26
C SER A 139 -1.04 -17.74 2.77
N GLN A 140 0.14 -17.53 3.35
CA GLN A 140 0.94 -18.60 3.95
C GLN A 140 0.23 -19.30 5.11
N ARG A 141 -0.51 -18.54 5.94
CA ARG A 141 -1.35 -19.14 7.00
C ARG A 141 -2.45 -20.02 6.45
N GLN A 142 -3.11 -19.62 5.36
CA GLN A 142 -4.15 -20.45 4.75
C GLN A 142 -3.56 -21.77 4.22
N ALA A 143 -2.32 -21.74 3.72
CA ALA A 143 -1.60 -22.95 3.31
C ALA A 143 -1.15 -23.84 4.50
N THR A 144 -0.87 -23.24 5.66
CA THR A 144 -0.31 -23.94 6.84
C THR A 144 -1.30 -24.20 7.97
N ALA A 145 -2.58 -23.84 7.77
CA ALA A 145 -3.66 -23.89 8.77
C ALA A 145 -3.93 -25.31 9.34
N GLY A 146 -3.35 -26.37 8.76
CA GLY A 146 -3.46 -27.73 9.27
C GLY A 146 -2.49 -28.10 10.40
N VAL A 147 -1.41 -27.35 10.63
CA VAL A 147 -0.23 -27.90 11.33
C VAL A 147 -0.01 -27.37 12.76
N CYS A 148 -0.47 -26.17 13.14
CA CYS A 148 -0.15 -25.64 14.48
C CYS A 148 -1.14 -24.59 15.02
N TRP A 149 -2.08 -25.01 15.88
CA TRP A 149 -3.17 -24.16 16.41
C TRP A 149 -2.76 -23.21 17.55
N GLN A 150 -1.67 -23.49 18.28
CA GLN A 150 -1.36 -22.80 19.54
C GLN A 150 -0.59 -21.48 19.37
N HIS A 151 0.22 -21.36 18.31
CA HIS A 151 0.98 -20.13 17.99
C HIS A 151 0.10 -19.04 17.34
N ASP A 152 -1.16 -19.36 17.03
CA ASP A 152 -1.98 -18.55 16.14
C ASP A 152 -2.52 -17.26 16.80
N ARG A 153 -2.83 -17.30 18.10
CA ARG A 153 -3.43 -16.14 18.82
C ARG A 153 -2.49 -14.94 18.95
N GLN A 154 -1.24 -15.15 19.36
CA GLN A 154 -0.27 -14.06 19.51
C GLN A 154 0.08 -13.43 18.16
N GLN A 155 0.27 -14.28 17.16
CA GLN A 155 0.58 -13.84 15.81
C GLN A 155 -0.64 -13.13 15.17
N GLN A 156 -1.88 -13.52 15.50
CA GLN A 156 -3.08 -12.82 15.03
C GLN A 156 -3.16 -11.38 15.59
N ARG A 157 -2.71 -11.15 16.83
CA ARG A 157 -2.64 -9.80 17.43
C ARG A 157 -1.57 -8.94 16.74
N SER A 158 -0.40 -9.50 16.41
CA SER A 158 0.63 -8.74 15.69
C SER A 158 0.18 -8.39 14.27
N LEU A 159 -0.48 -9.30 13.56
CA LEU A 159 -1.06 -8.99 12.23
C LEU A 159 -2.12 -7.90 12.27
N GLN A 160 -2.94 -7.84 13.33
CA GLN A 160 -3.93 -6.77 13.49
C GLN A 160 -3.28 -5.41 13.76
N ARG A 161 -2.22 -5.38 14.59
CA ARG A 161 -1.43 -4.16 14.80
C ARG A 161 -0.77 -3.71 13.51
N LEU A 162 -0.23 -4.64 12.74
CA LEU A 162 0.37 -4.35 11.44
C LEU A 162 -0.66 -3.72 10.49
N LEU A 163 -1.87 -4.29 10.41
CA LEU A 163 -2.96 -3.75 9.59
C LEU A 163 -3.36 -2.33 10.01
N SER A 164 -3.42 -2.05 11.33
CA SER A 164 -3.74 -0.70 11.80
C SER A 164 -2.67 0.32 11.42
N VAL A 165 -1.38 -0.04 11.56
CA VAL A 165 -0.26 0.84 11.16
C VAL A 165 -0.25 1.04 9.65
N ALA A 166 -0.45 -0.03 8.89
CA ALA A 166 -0.50 0.03 7.43
C ALA A 166 -1.62 0.96 6.93
N ARG A 167 -2.79 0.91 7.58
CA ARG A 167 -3.91 1.81 7.30
C ARG A 167 -3.58 3.27 7.62
N ILE A 168 -2.90 3.54 8.73
CA ILE A 168 -2.45 4.91 9.05
C ILE A 168 -1.51 5.42 7.94
N GLY A 169 -0.57 4.58 7.47
CA GLY A 169 0.28 4.91 6.33
C GLY A 169 -0.53 5.20 5.05
N MET A 170 -1.54 4.39 4.74
CA MET A 170 -2.43 4.64 3.59
C MET A 170 -3.28 5.90 3.75
N CYS A 171 -3.63 6.33 4.97
CA CYS A 171 -4.32 7.61 5.20
C CYS A 171 -3.48 8.81 4.74
N CYS A 172 -2.14 8.69 4.67
CA CYS A 172 -1.29 9.73 4.13
C CYS A 172 -1.58 10.06 2.65
N VAL A 173 -2.22 9.17 1.89
CA VAL A 173 -2.73 9.50 0.53
C VAL A 173 -3.73 10.65 0.58
N CYS A 174 -4.64 10.65 1.56
CA CYS A 174 -5.59 11.73 1.72
C CYS A 174 -4.91 13.04 2.15
N LEU A 175 -3.83 12.96 2.94
CA LEU A 175 -3.05 14.13 3.34
C LEU A 175 -2.30 14.73 2.15
N LEU A 176 -1.69 13.90 1.29
CA LEU A 176 -1.09 14.35 0.03
C LEU A 176 -2.09 15.13 -0.81
N TRP A 177 -3.30 14.58 -0.96
CA TRP A 177 -4.38 15.29 -1.65
C TRP A 177 -4.79 16.59 -1.00
N ILE A 178 -4.56 16.83 0.28
CA ILE A 178 -4.90 18.10 0.95
C ILE A 178 -3.79 19.14 0.74
N VAL A 179 -2.54 18.71 0.69
CA VAL A 179 -1.37 19.58 0.54
C VAL A 179 -1.19 20.02 -0.92
N GLU A 180 -1.42 19.12 -1.87
CA GLU A 180 -1.14 19.37 -3.28
C GLU A 180 -1.99 20.55 -3.81
N PRO A 181 -1.40 21.60 -4.42
CA PRO A 181 -2.15 22.83 -4.75
C PRO A 181 -3.06 22.69 -5.97
N HIS A 182 -2.84 21.69 -6.83
CA HIS A 182 -3.59 21.45 -8.07
C HIS A 182 -4.66 20.38 -7.90
N GLN A 183 -5.58 20.59 -6.96
CA GLN A 183 -6.57 19.56 -6.61
C GLN A 183 -7.74 19.54 -7.57
N ILE A 184 -7.92 18.40 -8.22
CA ILE A 184 -9.17 18.02 -8.90
C ILE A 184 -10.24 17.63 -7.87
N ILE A 185 -9.83 17.21 -6.67
CA ILE A 185 -10.69 16.73 -5.59
C ILE A 185 -10.92 17.86 -4.58
N ASN A 186 -12.16 18.02 -4.12
CA ASN A 186 -12.50 19.05 -3.14
C ASN A 186 -11.82 18.74 -1.77
N LYS A 187 -11.02 19.67 -1.22
CA LYS A 187 -10.38 19.58 0.12
C LYS A 187 -11.27 18.97 1.22
N PRO A 188 -12.52 19.42 1.44
CA PRO A 188 -13.42 18.83 2.44
C PRO A 188 -13.71 17.34 2.22
N PHE A 189 -13.75 16.88 0.95
CA PHE A 189 -13.93 15.47 0.64
C PHE A 189 -12.70 14.64 1.03
N ALA A 190 -11.49 15.16 0.77
CA ALA A 190 -10.25 14.50 1.19
C ALA A 190 -10.14 14.41 2.72
N VAL A 191 -10.51 15.47 3.45
CA VAL A 191 -10.55 15.48 4.92
C VAL A 191 -11.58 14.48 5.47
N ALA A 192 -12.79 14.44 4.89
CA ALA A 192 -13.80 13.46 5.28
C ALA A 192 -13.32 12.02 5.07
N CYS A 193 -12.70 11.76 3.91
CA CYS A 193 -12.10 10.48 3.58
C CYS A 193 -10.98 10.08 4.56
N PHE A 194 -10.12 11.03 4.93
CA PHE A 194 -9.07 10.82 5.92
C PHE A 194 -9.63 10.39 7.27
N ILE A 195 -10.59 11.15 7.82
CA ILE A 195 -11.21 10.87 9.12
C ILE A 195 -11.89 9.49 9.10
N LEU A 196 -12.67 9.20 8.06
CA LEU A 196 -13.39 7.93 7.95
C LEU A 196 -12.44 6.73 7.81
N MET A 197 -11.36 6.84 7.03
CA MET A 197 -10.34 5.78 6.94
C MET A 197 -9.61 5.58 8.27
N LEU A 198 -9.26 6.66 8.96
CA LEU A 198 -8.54 6.60 10.23
C LEU A 198 -9.39 5.93 11.32
N LEU A 199 -10.68 6.26 11.38
CA LEU A 199 -11.68 5.61 12.23
C LEU A 199 -12.02 4.17 11.80
N GLY A 200 -11.73 3.82 10.54
CA GLY A 200 -12.00 2.51 9.98
C GLY A 200 -13.46 2.25 9.65
N ILE A 201 -14.24 3.31 9.42
CA ILE A 201 -15.66 3.21 9.07
C ILE A 201 -15.75 2.91 7.58
N ARG A 202 -16.43 1.82 7.19
CA ARG A 202 -16.62 1.41 5.79
C ARG A 202 -15.33 1.43 4.96
N CYS A 203 -14.19 1.05 5.56
CA CYS A 203 -12.86 1.11 4.94
C CYS A 203 -12.80 0.51 3.53
N LYS A 204 -13.54 -0.58 3.28
CA LYS A 204 -13.56 -1.24 1.96
C LYS A 204 -14.18 -0.35 0.88
N LEU A 205 -15.28 0.34 1.22
CA LEU A 205 -15.96 1.25 0.29
C LEU A 205 -15.11 2.49 0.05
N LEU A 206 -14.49 3.04 1.10
CA LEU A 206 -13.61 4.20 0.98
C LEU A 206 -12.37 3.89 0.14
N ALA A 207 -11.73 2.75 0.38
CA ALA A 207 -10.59 2.35 -0.42
C ALA A 207 -10.97 2.16 -1.90
N SER A 208 -12.13 1.57 -2.20
CA SER A 208 -12.62 1.49 -3.59
C SER A 208 -12.95 2.86 -4.18
N LEU A 209 -13.52 3.76 -3.37
CA LEU A 209 -13.88 5.10 -3.80
C LEU A 209 -12.65 5.94 -4.12
N MET A 210 -11.54 5.77 -3.38
CA MET A 210 -10.28 6.49 -3.61
C MET A 210 -9.49 6.00 -4.82
N ILE A 211 -9.72 4.77 -5.28
CA ILE A 211 -9.08 4.26 -6.51
C ILE A 211 -9.58 5.03 -7.74
N ALA A 212 -10.87 5.38 -7.80
CA ALA A 212 -11.45 6.10 -8.92
C ALA A 212 -10.77 7.46 -9.21
N PRO A 213 -10.62 8.39 -8.24
CA PRO A 213 -9.94 9.65 -8.48
C PRO A 213 -8.43 9.49 -8.71
N LEU A 214 -7.75 8.48 -8.14
CA LEU A 214 -6.35 8.18 -8.48
C LEU A 214 -6.20 7.77 -9.95
N LEU A 215 -7.08 6.91 -10.45
CA LEU A 215 -7.09 6.51 -11.86
C LEU A 215 -7.43 7.68 -12.77
N TRP A 216 -8.35 8.55 -12.34
CA TRP A 216 -8.67 9.78 -13.06
C TRP A 216 -7.46 10.70 -13.18
N GLN A 217 -6.73 10.91 -12.07
CA GLN A 217 -5.51 11.71 -12.04
C GLN A 217 -4.41 11.09 -12.92
N ALA A 218 -4.23 9.77 -12.87
CA ALA A 218 -3.27 9.08 -13.73
C ALA A 218 -3.59 9.24 -15.21
N ASN A 219 -4.86 9.12 -15.62
CA ASN A 219 -5.27 9.34 -17.00
C ASN A 219 -5.06 10.79 -17.45
N GLY A 220 -5.41 11.76 -16.59
CA GLY A 220 -5.19 13.18 -16.87
C GLY A 220 -3.72 13.49 -17.11
N SER A 221 -2.83 13.01 -16.23
CA SER A 221 -1.39 13.17 -16.37
C SER A 221 -0.81 12.42 -17.58
N LEU A 222 -1.45 11.35 -18.07
CA LEU A 222 -0.98 10.60 -19.24
C LEU A 222 -1.37 11.27 -20.56
N ILE A 223 -2.59 11.84 -20.62
CA ILE A 223 -3.11 12.53 -21.81
C ILE A 223 -2.45 13.90 -21.97
N TRP A 224 -2.15 14.56 -20.85
CA TRP A 224 -1.50 15.89 -20.83
C TRP A 224 0.01 15.78 -20.56
N GLY A 225 0.56 14.56 -20.61
CA GLY A 225 1.83 14.20 -20.00
C GLY A 225 3.07 14.58 -20.78
N TRP A 226 3.77 15.61 -20.30
CA TRP A 226 5.22 15.81 -20.20
C TRP A 226 6.12 15.12 -21.24
N ASN A 227 6.95 15.93 -21.93
CA ASN A 227 7.88 15.49 -22.97
C ASN A 227 8.95 14.48 -22.49
N ASP A 228 9.16 14.36 -21.17
CA ASP A 228 10.13 13.45 -20.56
C ASP A 228 9.48 12.13 -20.14
N LEU A 229 9.85 11.07 -20.87
CA LEU A 229 9.39 9.69 -20.66
C LEU A 229 9.70 9.17 -19.25
N THR A 230 10.80 9.61 -18.64
CA THR A 230 11.24 9.11 -17.32
C THR A 230 10.36 9.64 -16.19
N ILE A 231 9.99 10.92 -16.22
CA ILE A 231 9.18 11.54 -15.17
C ILE A 231 7.75 11.02 -15.23
N SER A 232 7.22 10.84 -16.44
CA SER A 232 5.89 10.26 -16.65
C SER A 232 5.83 8.81 -16.17
N LEU A 233 6.84 7.99 -16.46
CA LEU A 233 6.91 6.62 -15.98
C LEU A 233 6.93 6.56 -14.44
N GLN A 234 7.69 7.45 -13.78
CA GLN A 234 7.79 7.50 -12.32
C GLN A 234 6.48 7.89 -11.67
N PHE A 235 5.82 8.87 -12.23
CA PHE A 235 4.53 9.30 -11.75
C PHE A 235 3.50 8.17 -11.88
N ILE A 236 3.47 7.47 -13.02
CA ILE A 236 2.56 6.34 -13.27
C ILE A 236 2.86 5.18 -12.32
N SER A 237 4.13 4.80 -12.16
CA SER A 237 4.54 3.69 -11.29
C SER A 237 4.17 3.97 -9.82
N SER A 238 4.39 5.21 -9.36
CA SER A 238 4.03 5.67 -8.01
C SER A 238 2.51 5.69 -7.81
N MET A 239 1.74 6.14 -8.81
CA MET A 239 0.27 6.09 -8.72
C MET A 239 -0.25 4.64 -8.71
N LEU A 240 0.32 3.77 -9.53
CA LEU A 240 -0.02 2.35 -9.57
C LEU A 240 0.30 1.63 -8.25
N SER A 241 1.42 1.96 -7.59
CA SER A 241 1.76 1.40 -6.28
C SER A 241 0.77 1.84 -5.19
N LYS A 242 0.34 3.11 -5.20
CA LYS A 242 -0.71 3.64 -4.31
C LYS A 242 -2.06 2.95 -4.55
N VAL A 243 -2.45 2.76 -5.81
CA VAL A 243 -3.66 2.01 -6.19
C VAL A 243 -3.57 0.56 -5.72
N ALA A 244 -2.42 -0.09 -5.86
CA ALA A 244 -2.18 -1.44 -5.37
C ALA A 244 -2.32 -1.54 -3.84
N GLY A 245 -1.79 -0.57 -3.09
CA GLY A 245 -1.99 -0.45 -1.65
C GLY A 245 -3.46 -0.33 -1.27
N LEU A 246 -4.23 0.52 -1.96
CA LEU A 246 -5.67 0.66 -1.73
C LEU A 246 -6.44 -0.61 -2.11
N LEU A 247 -6.07 -1.28 -3.20
CA LEU A 247 -6.65 -2.57 -3.59
C LEU A 247 -6.41 -3.63 -2.50
N LEU A 248 -5.21 -3.70 -1.94
CA LEU A 248 -4.94 -4.57 -0.79
C LEU A 248 -5.81 -4.20 0.40
N LEU A 249 -5.97 -2.91 0.69
CA LEU A 249 -6.83 -2.42 1.77
C LEU A 249 -8.32 -2.80 1.56
N THR A 250 -8.84 -2.78 0.33
CA THR A 250 -10.20 -3.25 0.02
C THR A 250 -10.37 -4.75 0.34
N ARG A 251 -9.34 -5.56 0.08
CA ARG A 251 -9.35 -7.00 0.34
C ARG A 251 -9.28 -7.29 1.85
N LEU A 252 -8.34 -6.64 2.54
CA LEU A 252 -8.00 -6.86 3.95
C LEU A 252 -9.03 -6.24 4.91
N GLY A 253 -9.61 -5.09 4.54
CA GLY A 253 -10.56 -4.34 5.35
C GLY A 253 -9.92 -3.62 6.55
N GLY A 254 -10.77 -3.08 7.44
CA GLY A 254 -10.33 -2.26 8.59
C GLY A 254 -9.78 -3.01 9.80
N GLY A 255 -9.85 -4.36 9.82
CA GLY A 255 -9.38 -5.18 10.94
C GLY A 255 -10.34 -5.26 12.13
N LYS A 256 -9.91 -5.94 13.21
CA LYS A 256 -10.75 -6.13 14.42
C LYS A 256 -10.87 -4.87 15.30
N TRP A 257 -10.05 -3.86 15.03
CA TRP A 257 -9.93 -2.62 15.80
C TRP A 257 -10.61 -1.43 15.08
N SER A 258 -11.29 -1.67 13.96
CA SER A 258 -12.11 -0.65 13.31
C SER A 258 -13.47 -0.51 13.98
N LEU A 259 -14.08 0.67 13.88
CA LEU A 259 -15.45 0.91 14.34
C LEU A 259 -16.46 -0.04 13.68
N ASP A 260 -16.26 -0.41 12.41
CA ASP A 260 -17.07 -1.42 11.72
C ASP A 260 -17.07 -2.78 12.46
N ALA A 261 -15.94 -3.18 13.05
CA ALA A 261 -15.84 -4.42 13.80
C ALA A 261 -16.50 -4.29 15.19
N LEU A 262 -16.45 -3.10 15.79
CA LEU A 262 -17.11 -2.82 17.06
C LEU A 262 -18.64 -2.84 16.92
N ILE A 263 -19.17 -2.15 15.90
CA ILE A 263 -20.61 -2.11 15.58
C ILE A 263 -21.14 -3.52 15.29
N ASN A 264 -20.40 -4.32 14.51
CA ASN A 264 -20.81 -5.70 14.24
C ASN A 264 -20.78 -6.62 15.47
N ARG A 265 -19.98 -6.30 16.50
CA ARG A 265 -19.97 -7.05 17.78
C ARG A 265 -21.16 -6.67 18.63
N THR A 266 -21.52 -5.39 18.70
CA THR A 266 -22.68 -4.94 19.47
C THR A 266 -23.99 -5.45 18.86
N THR A 267 -24.10 -5.52 17.54
CA THR A 267 -25.30 -6.09 16.88
C THR A 267 -25.38 -7.63 16.96
N LYS A 268 -24.24 -8.32 17.16
CA LYS A 268 -24.18 -9.80 17.29
C LYS A 268 -24.19 -10.30 18.73
N SER A 269 -24.28 -9.41 19.71
CA SER A 269 -24.57 -9.77 21.09
C SER A 269 -26.09 -9.65 21.30
N PRO A 270 -26.91 -10.65 20.93
CA PRO A 270 -28.27 -10.67 21.44
C PRO A 270 -28.17 -10.73 22.97
N LEU A 271 -29.00 -9.93 23.63
CA LEU A 271 -29.53 -10.23 24.95
C LEU A 271 -29.74 -11.74 25.08
N ASN A 272 -28.83 -12.43 25.77
CA ASN A 272 -29.08 -13.75 26.33
C ASN A 272 -28.32 -13.90 27.65
N THR A 273 -28.62 -13.00 28.58
CA THR A 273 -28.55 -13.23 30.02
C THR A 273 -29.86 -12.73 30.57
N GLY A 274 -30.85 -13.61 30.50
CA GLY A 274 -32.22 -13.36 30.93
C GLY A 274 -32.98 -14.65 31.07
N VAL A 275 -32.38 -15.65 31.75
CA VAL A 275 -33.01 -16.59 32.70
C VAL A 275 -31.93 -17.01 33.69
#